data_AF-A0A9E2MVQ0-F1
#
_entry.id   AF-A0A9E2MVQ0-F1
#
_cell.length_a   1.000
_cell.length_b   1.000
_cell.length_c   1.000
_cell.angle_alpha   90.00
_cell.angle_beta   90.00
_cell.angle_gamma   90.00
#
_symmetry.space_group_name_H-M   'P 1'
#
loop_
_entity.id
_entity.type
_entity.pdbx_description
1 polymer ?
#
loop_
_entity_poly.entity_id
_entity_poly.type
_entity_poly.pdbx_seq_one_letter_code
_entity_poly.pdbx_strand_id
1 'polypeptide(L)'
;MEIIDLKSREVFSHRGRGVAALVEEPFLKIRQVGLDPGKDVPVHTADAPVTIQVVRGEGAFSVGGESVRMGPGKLLRIPQGESMGIRNDSGAPLVFLVIKTPLAAEHPRESAGRDRAGTFVNLVDFAPIKPGKEEAFKEWFRLSSEVFAKHPGFIARTLFGPIEGGSSYAALVEHESKETFMDMHLSDDREQLFHQVEPLLLGSSKPSFYELLISHRR
;
A
#
# COMPACT_ATOMS: atom_id res chain seq x y z
N MET A 1 12.06 -12.33 -10.09
CA MET A 1 13.19 -11.89 -9.24
C MET A 1 14.06 -11.00 -10.09
N GLU A 2 14.22 -9.73 -9.69
CA GLU A 2 15.09 -8.77 -10.37
C GLU A 2 16.30 -8.49 -9.47
N ILE A 3 17.51 -8.50 -10.04
CA ILE A 3 18.76 -8.17 -9.34
C ILE A 3 19.34 -6.94 -10.02
N ILE A 4 19.57 -5.87 -9.25
CA ILE A 4 20.18 -4.63 -9.74
C ILE A 4 21.64 -4.59 -9.28
N ASP A 5 22.59 -4.72 -10.21
CA ASP A 5 24.00 -4.48 -9.94
C ASP A 5 24.28 -2.97 -9.86
N LEU A 6 24.43 -2.45 -8.64
CA LEU A 6 24.68 -1.02 -8.39
C LEU A 6 25.95 -0.49 -9.06
N LYS A 7 26.97 -1.33 -9.24
CA LYS A 7 28.23 -0.88 -9.86
C LYS A 7 28.03 -0.57 -11.34
N SER A 8 27.22 -1.38 -12.03
CA SER A 8 26.85 -1.15 -13.43
C SER A 8 25.97 0.09 -13.67
N ARG A 9 25.39 0.64 -12.59
CA ARG A 9 24.46 1.79 -12.62
C ARG A 9 25.09 3.08 -12.12
N GLU A 10 26.38 3.08 -11.75
CA GLU A 10 27.09 4.30 -11.39
C GLU A 10 27.15 5.24 -12.59
N VAL A 11 26.53 6.41 -12.46
CA VAL A 11 26.61 7.47 -13.46
C VAL A 11 27.26 8.68 -12.81
N PHE A 12 28.28 9.22 -13.48
CA PHE A 12 28.88 10.51 -13.19
C PHE A 12 28.64 11.39 -14.41
N SER A 13 28.01 12.56 -14.22
CA SER A 13 27.80 13.49 -15.34
C SER A 13 29.02 14.36 -15.57
N HIS A 14 29.13 14.97 -16.74
CA HIS A 14 30.12 15.99 -17.07
C HIS A 14 30.13 17.20 -16.11
N ARG A 15 29.09 17.38 -15.28
CA ARG A 15 29.02 18.41 -14.22
C ARG A 15 29.45 17.91 -12.84
N GLY A 16 29.85 16.64 -12.72
CA GLY A 16 30.32 15.98 -11.51
C GLY A 16 29.24 15.47 -10.55
N ARG A 17 27.98 15.44 -11.00
CA ARG A 17 26.87 14.78 -10.31
C ARG A 17 26.05 13.95 -11.29
N GLY A 18 26.04 12.63 -11.16
CA GLY A 18 25.16 11.77 -11.95
C GLY A 18 24.08 11.10 -11.10
N VAL A 19 22.94 10.81 -11.71
CA VAL A 19 21.78 10.21 -11.06
C VAL A 19 21.23 9.11 -11.97
N ALA A 20 21.14 7.88 -11.45
CA ALA A 20 20.48 6.76 -12.10
C ALA A 20 19.18 6.42 -11.37
N ALA A 21 18.09 6.23 -12.12
CA ALA A 21 16.87 5.62 -11.58
C ALA A 21 17.04 4.10 -11.53
N LEU A 22 16.82 3.51 -10.35
CA LEU A 22 16.91 2.07 -10.14
C LEU A 22 15.52 1.45 -9.99
N VAL A 23 14.67 2.07 -9.18
CA VAL A 23 13.27 1.67 -8.95
C VAL A 23 12.39 2.91 -9.06
N GLU A 24 11.31 2.81 -9.85
CA GLU A 24 10.31 3.85 -10.04
C GLU A 24 8.91 3.26 -9.88
N GLU A 25 8.43 3.21 -8.64
CA GLU A 25 7.11 2.70 -8.27
C GLU A 25 6.29 3.81 -7.59
N PRO A 26 4.95 3.63 -7.45
CA PRO A 26 4.09 4.64 -6.83
C PRO A 26 4.49 4.99 -5.38
N PHE A 27 4.91 3.99 -4.60
CA PHE A 27 5.20 4.13 -3.16
C PHE A 27 6.70 4.02 -2.82
N LEU A 28 7.54 3.73 -3.82
CA LEU A 28 8.97 3.50 -3.64
C LEU A 28 9.74 4.04 -4.84
N LYS A 29 10.70 4.91 -4.58
CA LYS A 29 11.67 5.36 -5.58
C LYS A 29 13.07 5.14 -5.04
N ILE A 30 13.89 4.44 -5.80
CA ILE A 30 15.30 4.24 -5.47
C ILE A 30 16.14 4.83 -6.59
N ARG A 31 16.98 5.78 -6.21
CA ARG A 31 17.91 6.47 -7.11
C ARG A 31 19.33 6.23 -6.61
N GLN A 32 20.28 6.01 -7.51
CA GLN A 32 21.70 6.00 -7.19
C GLN A 32 22.34 7.30 -7.65
N VAL A 33 23.10 7.94 -6.78
CA VAL A 33 23.73 9.23 -7.03
C VAL A 33 25.23 9.08 -6.91
N GLY A 34 25.96 9.52 -7.93
CA GLY A 34 27.40 9.68 -7.91
C GLY A 34 27.77 11.15 -7.80
N LEU A 35 28.65 11.50 -6.87
CA LEU A 35 29.23 12.83 -6.67
C LEU A 35 30.75 12.78 -6.78
N ASP A 36 31.30 13.58 -7.68
CA ASP A 36 32.75 13.79 -7.77
C ASP A 36 33.28 14.57 -6.55
N PRO A 37 34.60 14.47 -6.28
CA PRO A 37 35.27 15.31 -5.28
C PRO A 37 34.93 16.80 -5.45
N GLY A 38 34.60 17.44 -4.34
CA GLY A 38 34.23 18.86 -4.28
C GLY A 38 32.81 19.18 -4.75
N LYS A 39 32.00 18.19 -5.15
CA LYS A 39 30.62 18.40 -5.58
C LYS A 39 29.61 18.19 -4.45
N ASP A 40 28.45 18.80 -4.63
CA ASP A 40 27.36 18.76 -3.66
C ASP A 40 26.00 18.43 -4.29
N VAL A 41 25.10 17.95 -3.43
CA VAL A 41 23.66 18.10 -3.60
C VAL A 41 23.29 19.38 -2.84
N PRO A 42 22.81 20.42 -3.55
CA PRO A 42 22.42 21.66 -2.94
C PRO A 42 21.38 21.46 -1.84
N VAL A 43 21.40 22.35 -0.86
CA VAL A 43 20.43 22.33 0.24
C VAL A 43 19.02 22.48 -0.32
N HIS A 44 18.15 21.55 0.04
CA HIS A 44 16.75 21.56 -0.34
C HIS A 44 15.91 20.87 0.74
N THR A 45 14.61 21.14 0.70
CA THR A 45 13.64 20.50 1.59
C THR A 45 13.24 19.13 1.05
N ALA A 46 13.25 18.10 1.90
CA ALA A 46 12.76 16.79 1.55
C ALA A 46 11.23 16.82 1.36
N ASP A 47 10.78 16.56 0.13
CA ASP A 47 9.36 16.55 -0.26
C ASP A 47 8.64 15.23 0.09
N ALA A 48 9.37 14.23 0.60
CA ALA A 48 8.85 13.00 1.19
C ALA A 48 9.85 12.45 2.21
N PRO A 49 9.50 11.42 3.01
CA PRO A 49 10.49 10.69 3.79
C PRO A 49 11.57 10.10 2.89
N VAL A 50 12.83 10.37 3.24
CA VAL A 50 14.02 9.92 2.51
C VAL A 50 14.91 9.13 3.44
N THR A 51 15.45 8.02 2.93
CA THR A 51 16.49 7.24 3.59
C THR A 51 17.69 7.18 2.65
N ILE A 52 18.88 7.49 3.17
CA ILE A 52 20.12 7.48 2.39
C ILE A 52 21.08 6.44 2.94
N GLN A 53 21.62 5.64 2.02
CA GLN A 53 22.69 4.69 2.31
C GLN A 53 23.88 4.97 1.40
N VAL A 54 25.06 5.18 1.99
CA VAL A 54 26.30 5.28 1.22
C VAL A 54 26.74 3.88 0.83
N VAL A 55 26.96 3.67 -0.46
CA VAL A 55 27.45 2.39 -1.00
C VAL A 55 28.94 2.43 -1.26
N ARG A 56 29.51 3.61 -1.55
CA ARG A 56 30.96 3.79 -1.79
C ARG A 56 31.41 5.21 -1.44
N GLY A 57 32.61 5.35 -0.89
CA GLY A 57 33.19 6.65 -0.51
C GLY A 57 32.60 7.21 0.77
N GLU A 58 32.88 8.49 1.03
CA GLU A 58 32.38 9.18 2.23
C GLU A 58 32.13 10.66 1.94
N GLY A 59 31.28 11.30 2.77
CA GLY A 59 31.01 12.73 2.66
C GLY A 59 30.25 13.28 3.85
N ALA A 60 30.07 14.59 3.86
CA ALA A 60 29.31 15.32 4.87
C ALA A 60 27.83 15.43 4.44
N PHE A 61 26.92 15.02 5.31
CA PHE A 61 25.48 15.06 5.10
C PHE A 61 24.88 15.97 6.15
N SER A 62 24.10 16.97 5.73
CA SER A 62 23.42 17.89 6.64
C SER A 62 21.91 17.65 6.65
N VAL A 63 21.31 17.70 7.84
CA VAL A 63 19.86 17.58 8.07
C VAL A 63 19.49 18.49 9.24
N GLY A 64 18.49 19.35 9.09
CA GLY A 64 17.98 20.18 10.21
C GLY A 64 19.02 21.12 10.85
N GLY A 65 20.10 21.45 10.13
CA GLY A 65 21.21 22.26 10.64
C GLY A 65 22.35 21.47 11.30
N GLU A 66 22.17 20.16 11.51
CA GLU A 66 23.25 19.26 11.95
C GLU A 66 23.98 18.68 10.75
N SER A 67 25.26 18.33 10.91
CA SER A 67 26.08 17.70 9.87
C SER A 67 26.77 16.46 10.40
N VAL A 68 26.70 15.36 9.64
CA VAL A 68 27.25 14.05 9.99
C VAL A 68 28.11 13.49 8.87
N ARG A 69 29.21 12.80 9.23
CA ARG A 69 30.03 12.04 8.28
C ARG A 69 29.40 10.69 7.96
N MET A 70 29.05 10.48 6.70
CA MET A 70 28.46 9.24 6.21
C MET A 70 29.46 8.46 5.34
N GLY A 71 29.42 7.14 5.48
CA GLY A 71 30.17 6.15 4.70
C GLY A 71 29.42 4.81 4.73
N PRO A 72 29.93 3.75 4.09
CA PRO A 72 29.27 2.45 4.06
C PRO A 72 28.98 1.89 5.45
N GLY A 73 27.87 1.17 5.57
CA GLY A 73 27.40 0.60 6.85
C GLY A 73 26.55 1.54 7.70
N LYS A 74 26.34 2.79 7.27
CA LYS A 74 25.43 3.74 7.93
C LYS A 74 24.18 3.98 7.09
N LEU A 75 23.08 4.29 7.79
CA LEU A 75 21.80 4.66 7.21
C LEU A 75 21.36 6.00 7.80
N LEU A 76 21.06 6.98 6.95
CA LEU A 76 20.56 8.29 7.38
C LEU A 76 19.09 8.38 7.02
N ARG A 77 18.24 8.67 8.01
CA ARG A 77 16.80 8.88 7.82
C ARG A 77 16.50 10.37 7.91
N ILE A 78 15.76 10.86 6.93
CA ILE A 78 15.42 12.28 6.77
C ILE A 78 13.89 12.36 6.70
N PRO A 79 13.23 12.88 7.75
CA PRO A 79 11.80 13.14 7.73
C PRO A 79 11.40 14.08 6.59
N GLN A 80 10.14 13.98 6.16
CA GLN A 80 9.57 14.95 5.23
C GLN A 80 9.56 16.35 5.85
N GLY A 81 9.83 17.37 5.04
CA GLY A 81 9.87 18.76 5.46
C GLY A 81 11.22 19.20 6.04
N GLU A 82 12.13 18.26 6.31
CA GLU A 82 13.47 18.60 6.78
C GLU A 82 14.34 19.18 5.66
N SER A 83 15.16 20.16 6.02
CA SER A 83 16.18 20.71 5.14
C SER A 83 17.39 19.78 5.12
N MET A 84 17.83 19.37 3.93
CA MET A 84 18.96 18.46 3.76
C MET A 84 19.95 18.90 2.69
N GLY A 85 21.21 18.55 2.86
CA GLY A 85 22.29 18.77 1.88
C GLY A 85 23.36 17.68 1.95
N ILE A 86 24.14 17.52 0.88
CA ILE A 86 25.20 16.51 0.81
C ILE A 86 26.41 17.15 0.15
N ARG A 87 27.59 17.01 0.75
CA ARG A 87 28.85 17.48 0.17
C ARG A 87 29.86 16.33 0.14
N ASN A 88 30.42 16.09 -1.04
CA ASN A 88 31.63 15.30 -1.17
C ASN A 88 32.85 16.23 -0.99
N ASP A 89 33.33 16.36 0.23
CA ASP A 89 34.56 17.07 0.61
C ASP A 89 35.78 16.13 0.65
N SER A 90 35.61 14.86 0.22
CA SER A 90 36.69 13.89 0.13
C SER A 90 37.43 13.98 -1.21
N GLY A 91 38.59 13.32 -1.31
CA GLY A 91 39.35 13.20 -2.56
C GLY A 91 38.89 12.08 -3.50
N ALA A 92 37.83 11.34 -3.15
CA ALA A 92 37.34 10.20 -3.91
C ALA A 92 35.87 10.36 -4.30
N PRO A 93 35.37 9.66 -5.34
CA PRO A 93 33.95 9.71 -5.68
C PRO A 93 33.09 9.11 -4.58
N LEU A 94 31.99 9.81 -4.26
CA LEU A 94 30.97 9.39 -3.31
C LEU A 94 29.77 8.84 -4.09
N VAL A 95 29.31 7.65 -3.73
CA VAL A 95 28.15 6.99 -4.32
C VAL A 95 27.19 6.54 -3.23
N PHE A 96 25.92 6.91 -3.38
CA PHE A 96 24.90 6.62 -2.39
C PHE A 96 23.53 6.35 -3.04
N LEU A 97 22.70 5.63 -2.32
CA LEU A 97 21.30 5.41 -2.66
C LEU A 97 20.43 6.45 -1.97
N VAL A 98 19.53 7.06 -2.73
CA VAL A 98 18.42 7.84 -2.22
C VAL A 98 17.18 6.97 -2.34
N ILE A 99 16.71 6.47 -1.21
CA ILE A 99 15.49 5.68 -1.09
C ILE A 99 14.41 6.63 -0.61
N LYS A 100 13.51 6.98 -1.50
CA LYS A 100 12.39 7.86 -1.20
C LYS A 100 11.13 7.02 -1.12
N THR A 101 10.34 7.25 -0.10
CA THR A 101 8.99 6.70 0.02
C THR A 101 8.04 7.89 -0.09
N PRO A 102 7.70 8.34 -1.32
CA PRO A 102 6.71 9.38 -1.50
C PRO A 102 5.47 9.02 -0.68
N LEU A 103 4.97 9.97 0.11
CA LEU A 103 3.54 9.94 0.34
C LEU A 103 2.93 10.00 -1.05
N ALA A 104 2.18 8.96 -1.42
CA ALA A 104 1.44 9.00 -2.67
C ALA A 104 0.73 10.34 -2.71
N ALA A 105 0.93 11.12 -3.78
CA ALA A 105 0.36 12.44 -3.93
C ALA A 105 -1.16 12.31 -3.93
N GLU A 106 -1.80 12.29 -2.76
CA GLU A 106 -3.19 11.86 -2.55
C GLU A 106 -3.72 10.98 -3.68
N HIS A 107 -2.98 9.91 -4.01
CA HIS A 107 -3.67 8.74 -4.49
C HIS A 107 -4.17 8.14 -3.19
N PRO A 108 -5.50 8.03 -3.02
CA PRO A 108 -6.07 7.46 -1.82
C PRO A 108 -5.24 6.24 -1.47
N ARG A 109 -4.92 6.06 -0.18
CA ARG A 109 -4.72 4.72 0.35
C ARG A 109 -5.69 3.83 -0.42
N GLU A 110 -5.22 2.74 -1.01
CA GLU A 110 -6.14 1.69 -1.44
C GLU A 110 -6.83 1.19 -0.16
N SER A 111 -7.81 1.95 0.32
CA SER A 111 -9.05 1.41 0.75
C SER A 111 -9.49 0.54 -0.40
N ALA A 112 -9.51 -0.75 -0.17
CA ALA A 112 -10.53 -1.62 -0.74
C ALA A 112 -11.83 -0.81 -0.88
N GLY A 113 -12.07 -0.32 -2.10
CA GLY A 113 -12.89 0.88 -2.32
C GLY A 113 -12.33 1.71 -3.46
N ARG A 114 -12.21 1.08 -4.64
CA ARG A 114 -12.14 1.82 -5.89
C ARG A 114 -13.41 2.66 -5.98
N ASP A 115 -13.27 3.98 -5.87
CA ASP A 115 -14.23 4.92 -6.44
C ASP A 115 -14.13 4.76 -7.97
N ARG A 116 -14.73 3.69 -8.48
CA ARG A 116 -15.06 3.53 -9.89
C ARG A 116 -16.56 3.61 -9.96
N ALA A 117 -17.06 4.71 -10.51
CA ALA A 117 -18.37 4.68 -11.12
C ALA A 117 -18.42 3.42 -12.01
N GLY A 118 -19.36 2.51 -11.74
CA GLY A 118 -19.43 1.19 -12.37
C GLY A 118 -18.98 -0.01 -11.52
N THR A 119 -18.48 0.18 -10.29
CA THR A 119 -18.22 -0.94 -9.36
C THR A 119 -19.53 -1.66 -9.02
N PHE A 120 -19.52 -2.99 -9.04
CA PHE A 120 -20.65 -3.80 -8.59
C PHE A 120 -20.66 -3.91 -7.07
N VAL A 121 -21.83 -3.69 -6.47
CA VAL A 121 -22.03 -3.70 -5.03
C VAL A 121 -23.14 -4.69 -4.68
N ASN A 122 -22.85 -5.61 -3.76
CA ASN A 122 -23.85 -6.45 -3.13
C ASN A 122 -24.01 -6.07 -1.66
N LEU A 123 -25.23 -5.68 -1.27
CA LEU A 123 -25.61 -5.50 0.12
C LEU A 123 -26.39 -6.72 0.57
N VAL A 124 -26.00 -7.34 1.68
CA VAL A 124 -26.67 -8.50 2.25
C VAL A 124 -27.19 -8.16 3.63
N ASP A 125 -28.51 -8.19 3.80
CA ASP A 125 -29.13 -8.20 5.13
C ASP A 125 -29.17 -9.63 5.63
N PHE A 126 -28.36 -9.95 6.64
CA PHE A 126 -28.37 -11.30 7.20
C PHE A 126 -29.67 -11.55 7.97
N ALA A 127 -30.18 -12.77 7.83
CA ALA A 127 -31.20 -13.26 8.75
C ALA A 127 -30.68 -13.19 10.20
N PRO A 128 -31.56 -13.09 11.20
CA PRO A 128 -31.14 -13.07 12.60
C PRO A 128 -30.24 -14.26 12.92
N ILE A 129 -29.13 -14.00 13.61
CA ILE A 129 -28.21 -15.03 14.06
C ILE A 129 -28.88 -15.80 15.21
N LYS A 130 -28.69 -17.11 15.25
CA LYS A 130 -29.16 -17.93 16.37
C LYS A 130 -28.47 -17.50 17.67
N PRO A 131 -29.18 -17.42 18.81
CA PRO A 131 -28.58 -17.04 20.07
C PRO A 131 -27.32 -17.87 20.42
N GLY A 132 -26.22 -17.19 20.74
CA GLY A 132 -24.94 -17.82 21.11
C GLY A 132 -24.11 -18.28 19.91
N LYS A 133 -24.47 -17.91 18.68
CA LYS A 133 -23.71 -18.22 17.45
C LYS A 133 -22.99 -17.01 16.86
N GLU A 134 -23.02 -15.87 17.53
CA GLU A 134 -22.49 -14.60 17.03
C GLU A 134 -20.98 -14.67 16.76
N GLU A 135 -20.20 -15.22 17.68
CA GLU A 135 -18.74 -15.36 17.50
C GLU A 135 -18.40 -16.36 16.40
N ALA A 136 -19.15 -17.48 16.31
CA ALA A 136 -19.01 -18.44 15.23
C ALA A 136 -19.33 -17.81 13.86
N PHE A 137 -20.35 -16.94 13.81
CA PHE A 137 -20.72 -16.22 12.60
C PHE A 137 -19.65 -15.21 12.19
N LYS A 138 -19.09 -14.43 13.12
CA LYS A 138 -18.00 -13.49 12.83
C LYS A 138 -16.75 -14.20 12.33
N GLU A 139 -16.39 -15.33 12.95
CA GLU A 139 -15.25 -16.12 12.53
C GLU A 139 -15.48 -16.76 11.15
N TRP A 140 -16.67 -17.31 10.90
CA TRP A 140 -17.06 -17.75 9.56
C TRP A 140 -16.97 -16.61 8.54
N PHE A 141 -17.43 -15.41 8.88
CA PHE A 141 -17.37 -14.26 7.98
C PHE A 141 -15.91 -13.88 7.66
N ARG A 142 -15.02 -13.90 8.65
CA ARG A 142 -13.59 -13.65 8.46
C ARG A 142 -12.97 -14.69 7.53
N LEU A 143 -13.13 -15.98 7.85
CA LEU A 143 -12.58 -17.09 7.07
C LEU A 143 -13.11 -17.13 5.63
N SER A 144 -14.42 -16.98 5.45
CA SER A 144 -15.02 -16.90 4.12
C SER A 144 -14.52 -15.70 3.32
N SER A 145 -14.25 -14.57 3.96
CA SER A 145 -13.69 -13.39 3.29
C SER A 145 -12.26 -13.64 2.79
N GLU A 146 -11.44 -14.39 3.52
CA GLU A 146 -10.08 -14.77 3.08
C GLU A 146 -10.10 -15.72 1.87
N VAL A 147 -11.13 -16.56 1.76
CA VAL A 147 -11.34 -17.42 0.59
C VAL A 147 -11.81 -16.58 -0.60
N PHE A 148 -12.86 -15.78 -0.43
CA PHE A 148 -13.41 -14.93 -1.48
C PHE A 148 -12.41 -13.89 -2.01
N ALA A 149 -11.51 -13.39 -1.16
CA ALA A 149 -10.48 -12.43 -1.56
C ALA A 149 -9.50 -12.95 -2.62
N LYS A 150 -9.44 -14.27 -2.86
CA LYS A 150 -8.58 -14.89 -3.88
C LYS A 150 -9.24 -14.93 -5.26
N HIS A 151 -10.54 -14.66 -5.35
CA HIS A 151 -11.28 -14.71 -6.61
C HIS A 151 -11.04 -13.43 -7.44
N PRO A 152 -10.89 -13.55 -8.77
CA PRO A 152 -10.77 -12.39 -9.65
C PRO A 152 -11.92 -11.39 -9.47
N GLY A 153 -11.59 -10.11 -9.52
CA GLY A 153 -12.56 -9.03 -9.41
C GLY A 153 -13.02 -8.72 -7.98
N PHE A 154 -12.60 -9.45 -6.95
CA PHE A 154 -12.89 -9.11 -5.55
C PHE A 154 -12.22 -7.78 -5.18
N ILE A 155 -12.99 -6.85 -4.61
CA ILE A 155 -12.48 -5.55 -4.13
C ILE A 155 -12.51 -5.48 -2.61
N ALA A 156 -13.68 -5.71 -2.01
CA ALA A 156 -13.86 -5.58 -0.56
C ALA A 156 -15.03 -6.43 -0.07
N ARG A 157 -14.97 -6.78 1.22
CA ARG A 157 -16.10 -7.34 1.96
C ARG A 157 -16.09 -6.83 3.39
N THR A 158 -17.15 -6.13 3.78
CA THR A 158 -17.27 -5.48 5.09
C THR A 158 -18.50 -6.01 5.82
N LEU A 159 -18.34 -6.32 7.11
CA LEU A 159 -19.43 -6.71 8.00
C LEU A 159 -19.84 -5.54 8.88
N PHE A 160 -21.13 -5.28 8.96
CA PHE A 160 -21.74 -4.33 9.87
C PHE A 160 -22.51 -5.09 10.94
N GLY A 161 -22.21 -4.76 12.20
CA GLY A 161 -23.00 -5.22 13.34
C GLY A 161 -24.17 -4.28 13.61
N PRO A 162 -25.22 -4.74 14.30
CA PRO A 162 -26.32 -3.89 14.72
C PRO A 162 -25.89 -2.86 15.77
N ILE A 163 -26.55 -1.70 15.75
CA ILE A 163 -26.44 -0.64 16.77
C ILE A 163 -27.81 -0.55 17.48
N GLU A 164 -27.84 -0.13 18.75
CA GLU A 164 -29.08 0.22 19.48
C GLU A 164 -30.17 -0.88 19.53
N GLY A 165 -29.78 -2.14 19.70
CA GLY A 165 -30.74 -3.24 19.87
C GLY A 165 -31.32 -3.81 18.58
N GLY A 166 -30.76 -3.44 17.42
CA GLY A 166 -30.96 -4.19 16.18
C GLY A 166 -30.48 -5.65 16.32
N SER A 167 -31.08 -6.55 15.55
CA SER A 167 -30.76 -7.99 15.58
C SER A 167 -30.09 -8.53 14.33
N SER A 168 -30.00 -7.71 13.28
CA SER A 168 -29.48 -8.13 11.98
C SER A 168 -28.11 -7.52 11.71
N TYR A 169 -27.20 -8.39 11.27
CA TYR A 169 -25.95 -7.98 10.66
C TYR A 169 -26.21 -7.65 9.18
N ALA A 170 -25.39 -6.77 8.62
CA ALA A 170 -25.36 -6.53 7.18
C ALA A 170 -23.96 -6.74 6.64
N ALA A 171 -23.83 -7.06 5.35
CA ALA A 171 -22.55 -7.03 4.65
C ALA A 171 -22.62 -6.19 3.39
N LEU A 172 -21.53 -5.49 3.11
CA LEU A 172 -21.26 -4.86 1.82
C LEU A 172 -20.15 -5.65 1.14
N VAL A 173 -20.38 -6.09 -0.09
CA VAL A 173 -19.38 -6.74 -0.95
C VAL A 173 -19.19 -5.87 -2.18
N GLU A 174 -17.95 -5.51 -2.46
CA GLU A 174 -17.56 -4.75 -3.64
C GLU A 174 -16.81 -5.69 -4.61
N HIS A 175 -17.21 -5.67 -5.87
CA HIS A 175 -16.61 -6.45 -6.96
C HIS A 175 -16.47 -5.59 -8.21
N GLU A 176 -15.49 -5.91 -9.07
CA GLU A 176 -15.26 -5.19 -10.31
C GLU A 176 -16.46 -5.23 -11.26
N SER A 177 -17.21 -6.33 -11.29
CA SER A 177 -18.42 -6.47 -12.09
C SER A 177 -19.38 -7.51 -11.50
N LYS A 178 -20.65 -7.47 -11.95
CA LYS A 178 -21.63 -8.53 -11.62
C LYS A 178 -21.15 -9.91 -12.08
N GLU A 179 -20.51 -9.99 -13.23
CA GLU A 179 -20.00 -11.25 -13.79
C GLU A 179 -18.97 -11.90 -12.86
N THR A 180 -17.92 -11.17 -12.47
CA THR A 180 -16.89 -11.69 -11.54
C THR A 180 -17.47 -12.07 -10.17
N PHE A 181 -18.47 -11.35 -9.70
CA PHE A 181 -19.19 -11.70 -8.48
C PHE A 181 -19.98 -13.01 -8.62
N MET A 182 -20.65 -13.20 -9.76
CA MET A 182 -21.42 -14.42 -10.04
C MET A 182 -20.50 -15.62 -10.21
N ASP A 183 -19.35 -15.48 -10.88
CA ASP A 183 -18.36 -16.56 -11.02
C ASP A 183 -17.85 -17.04 -9.65
N MET A 184 -17.51 -16.11 -8.76
CA MET A 184 -17.19 -16.43 -7.37
C MET A 184 -18.37 -17.18 -6.68
N HIS A 185 -19.61 -16.77 -6.94
CA HIS A 185 -20.80 -17.41 -6.35
C HIS A 185 -21.22 -18.74 -6.98
N LEU A 186 -20.68 -19.08 -8.14
CA LEU A 186 -20.89 -20.35 -8.82
C LEU A 186 -19.73 -21.33 -8.56
N SER A 187 -18.66 -20.88 -7.90
CA SER A 187 -17.52 -21.73 -7.52
C SER A 187 -17.86 -22.70 -6.38
N ASP A 188 -17.17 -23.85 -6.38
CA ASP A 188 -17.28 -24.90 -5.35
C ASP A 188 -16.99 -24.35 -3.93
N ASP A 189 -16.13 -23.34 -3.82
CA ASP A 189 -15.80 -22.66 -2.57
C ASP A 189 -17.06 -22.10 -1.88
N ARG A 190 -18.03 -21.61 -2.66
CA ARG A 190 -19.24 -21.00 -2.09
C ARG A 190 -20.18 -22.04 -1.49
N GLU A 191 -20.35 -23.20 -2.12
CA GLU A 191 -21.27 -24.24 -1.64
C GLU A 191 -20.85 -24.70 -0.24
N GLN A 192 -19.56 -24.98 -0.06
CA GLN A 192 -19.00 -25.40 1.23
C GLN A 192 -19.16 -24.32 2.32
N LEU A 193 -18.96 -23.04 1.98
CA LEU A 193 -19.10 -21.94 2.92
C LEU A 193 -20.57 -21.66 3.28
N PHE A 194 -21.51 -21.89 2.37
CA PHE A 194 -22.95 -21.74 2.65
C PHE A 194 -23.46 -22.81 3.62
N HIS A 195 -23.00 -24.06 3.48
CA HIS A 195 -23.34 -25.12 4.44
C HIS A 195 -22.85 -24.83 5.87
N GLN A 196 -21.79 -24.03 6.03
CA GLN A 196 -21.29 -23.63 7.35
C GLN A 196 -22.10 -22.51 7.99
N VAL A 197 -22.71 -21.61 7.21
CA VAL A 197 -23.46 -20.46 7.74
C VAL A 197 -24.93 -20.74 7.95
N GLU A 198 -25.55 -21.60 7.14
CA GLU A 198 -26.97 -21.95 7.26
C GLU A 198 -27.35 -22.41 8.68
N PRO A 199 -26.56 -23.22 9.40
CA PRO A 199 -26.86 -23.60 10.77
C PRO A 199 -26.78 -22.46 11.79
N LEU A 200 -26.16 -21.32 11.45
CA LEU A 200 -25.96 -20.17 12.32
C LEU A 200 -27.11 -19.15 12.24
N LEU A 201 -27.96 -19.22 11.21
CA LEU A 201 -28.99 -18.24 10.92
C LEU A 201 -30.40 -18.79 11.18
N LEU A 202 -31.34 -17.92 11.55
CA LEU A 202 -32.76 -18.24 11.78
C LEU A 202 -33.63 -18.19 10.51
N GLY A 203 -33.02 -18.09 9.34
CA GLY A 203 -33.72 -18.03 8.06
C GLY A 203 -32.80 -17.61 6.92
N SER A 204 -33.40 -17.17 5.82
CA SER A 204 -32.67 -16.74 4.63
C SER A 204 -32.29 -15.26 4.69
N SER A 205 -31.02 -14.97 4.40
CA SER A 205 -30.52 -13.61 4.21
C SER A 205 -31.01 -13.00 2.89
N LYS A 206 -31.12 -11.67 2.83
CA LYS A 206 -31.64 -10.95 1.67
C LYS A 206 -30.50 -10.20 0.95
N PRO A 207 -30.09 -10.63 -0.26
CA PRO A 207 -29.15 -9.89 -1.07
C PRO A 207 -29.86 -8.82 -1.91
N SER A 208 -29.23 -7.66 -2.02
CA SER A 208 -29.56 -6.58 -2.95
C SER A 208 -28.31 -6.24 -3.77
N PHE A 209 -28.49 -5.83 -5.03
CA PHE A 209 -27.40 -5.60 -5.97
C PHE A 209 -27.50 -4.19 -6.56
N TYR A 210 -26.37 -3.50 -6.61
CA TYR A 210 -26.27 -2.11 -7.00
C TYR A 210 -25.03 -1.90 -7.87
N GLU A 211 -25.02 -0.77 -8.56
CA GLU A 211 -23.85 -0.22 -9.21
C GLU A 211 -23.47 1.06 -8.46
N LEU A 212 -22.19 1.19 -8.10
CA LEU A 212 -21.70 2.42 -7.50
C LEU A 212 -21.73 3.53 -8.56
N LEU A 213 -22.57 4.55 -8.36
CA LEU A 213 -22.65 5.69 -9.28
C LEU A 213 -21.75 6.85 -8.85
N ILE A 214 -21.73 7.14 -7.56
CA ILE A 214 -20.97 8.24 -6.97
C ILE A 214 -20.62 7.89 -5.53
N SER A 215 -19.42 8.29 -5.10
CA SER A 215 -18.94 8.19 -3.73
C SER A 215 -18.14 9.44 -3.39
N HIS A 216 -18.13 9.77 -2.10
CA HIS A 216 -17.31 10.84 -1.56
C HIS A 216 -16.61 10.29 -0.31
N ARG A 217 -15.28 10.30 -0.32
CA ARG A 217 -14.44 9.93 0.83
C ARG A 217 -13.72 11.19 1.30
N ARG A 218 -13.73 11.44 2.62
CA ARG A 218 -13.10 12.61 3.26
C ARG A 218 -11.69 12.28 3.73
#